data_AF-A0A7Y2XP22-F1
#
_entry.id   AF-A0A7Y2XP22-F1
#
_cell.length_a   1.000
_cell.length_b   1.000
_cell.length_c   1.000
_cell.angle_alpha   90.00
_cell.angle_beta   90.00
_cell.angle_gamma   90.00
#
_symmetry.space_group_name_H-M   'P 1'
#
loop_
_entity.id
_entity.type
_entity.pdbx_description
1 polymer ?
#
loop_
_entity_poly.entity_id
_entity_poly.type
_entity_poly.pdbx_seq_one_letter_code
_entity_poly.pdbx_strand_id
1 'polypeptide(L)'
;MKIEVLYLGGDEQQVIGHLAEADDGRVFFEYDPGWTARGIELSPVYLPNETHGSVTTPTPEFGPLFGLFADSLPDWWGEQMMKRYFGDKGIPWHQVTALQKLACAGGHAMGAIGYEPPLSGGTFREELTVEVADLVKNAHSFLHGKTENMLPGLMRS
;
A
#
# COMPACT_ATOMS: atom_id res chain seq x y z
N MET A 1 -10.69 6.57 -9.40
CA MET A 1 -10.12 7.23 -8.20
C MET A 1 -8.85 7.96 -8.60
N LYS A 2 -8.48 9.07 -7.94
CA LYS A 2 -7.19 9.76 -8.18
C LYS A 2 -6.50 10.00 -6.83
N ILE A 3 -5.20 9.75 -6.76
CA ILE A 3 -4.36 9.99 -5.58
C ILE A 3 -3.06 10.68 -6.00
N GLU A 4 -2.52 11.50 -5.11
CA GLU A 4 -1.19 12.07 -5.19
C GLU A 4 -0.16 11.06 -4.67
N VAL A 5 1.00 11.04 -5.32
CA VAL A 5 2.16 10.28 -4.90
C VAL A 5 3.20 11.27 -4.39
N LEU A 6 3.62 11.09 -3.15
CA LEU A 6 4.51 11.98 -2.43
C LEU A 6 5.86 11.33 -2.20
N TYR A 7 6.92 12.12 -2.26
CA TYR A 7 8.22 11.79 -1.69
C TYR A 7 8.26 12.27 -0.24
N LEU A 8 8.58 11.38 0.69
CA LEU A 8 8.65 11.58 2.14
C LEU A 8 10.06 11.27 2.68
N GLY A 9 11.08 11.81 2.03
CA GLY A 9 12.48 11.56 2.38
C GLY A 9 12.99 12.55 3.43
N GLY A 10 13.32 12.07 4.63
CA GLY A 10 13.79 12.93 5.72
C GLY A 10 12.70 13.90 6.18
N ASP A 11 13.02 15.19 6.22
CA ASP A 11 12.04 16.27 6.51
C ASP A 11 11.40 16.86 5.24
N GLU A 12 11.68 16.27 4.08
CA GLU A 12 11.18 16.74 2.79
C GLU A 12 9.87 16.05 2.40
N GLN A 13 8.86 16.86 2.07
CA GLN A 13 7.64 16.40 1.43
C GLN A 13 7.47 17.10 0.08
N GLN A 14 7.45 16.32 -1.01
CA GLN A 14 7.30 16.83 -2.36
C GLN A 14 6.38 15.93 -3.19
N VAL A 15 5.53 16.52 -4.02
CA VAL A 15 4.70 15.74 -4.96
C VAL A 15 5.59 15.17 -6.05
N ILE A 16 5.57 13.84 -6.21
CA ILE A 16 6.21 13.11 -7.30
C ILE A 16 5.32 13.15 -8.54
N GLY A 17 4.01 12.98 -8.34
CA GLY A 17 3.04 12.92 -9.42
C GLY A 17 1.68 12.43 -8.94
N HIS A 18 0.88 11.93 -9.88
CA HIS A 18 -0.50 11.52 -9.62
C HIS A 18 -0.77 10.15 -10.21
N LEU A 19 -1.52 9.33 -9.48
CA LEU A 19 -2.10 8.09 -9.97
C LEU A 19 -3.59 8.27 -10.18
N ALA A 20 -4.10 7.79 -11.31
CA ALA A 20 -5.53 7.76 -11.63
C ALA A 20 -5.92 6.37 -12.13
N GLU A 21 -7.05 5.88 -11.66
CA GLU A 21 -7.60 4.58 -12.08
C GLU A 21 -8.81 4.81 -12.99
N ALA A 22 -8.79 4.13 -14.15
CA ALA A 22 -9.89 4.08 -15.11
C ALA A 22 -10.90 2.98 -14.76
N ASP A 23 -12.09 3.05 -15.36
CA ASP A 23 -13.19 2.12 -15.09
C ASP A 23 -12.88 0.66 -15.45
N ASP A 24 -11.90 0.44 -16.34
CA ASP A 24 -11.41 -0.89 -16.74
C ASP A 24 -10.31 -1.44 -15.82
N GLY A 25 -9.99 -0.74 -14.72
CA GLY A 25 -8.99 -1.13 -13.73
C GLY A 25 -7.55 -0.79 -14.12
N ARG A 26 -7.32 -0.15 -15.27
CA ARG A 26 -5.98 0.36 -15.60
C ARG A 26 -5.64 1.55 -14.73
N VAL A 27 -4.38 1.59 -14.29
CA VAL A 27 -3.84 2.71 -13.52
C VAL A 27 -2.87 3.49 -14.38
N PHE A 28 -3.10 4.78 -14.41
CA PHE A 28 -2.28 5.76 -15.09
C PHE A 28 -1.47 6.55 -14.08
N PHE A 29 -0.22 6.81 -14.41
CA PHE A 29 0.65 7.69 -13.66
C PHE A 29 1.06 8.89 -14.52
N GLU A 30 1.10 10.06 -13.92
CA GLU A 30 1.64 11.28 -14.53
C GLU A 30 2.55 11.99 -13.54
N TYR A 31 3.77 12.32 -13.99
CA TYR A 31 4.74 13.06 -13.19
C TYR A 31 4.28 14.48 -12.91
N ASP A 32 4.63 14.97 -11.72
CA ASP A 32 4.61 16.41 -11.45
C ASP A 32 5.83 17.07 -12.11
N PRO A 33 5.66 18.15 -12.89
CA PRO A 33 6.78 18.86 -13.51
C PRO A 33 7.81 19.39 -12.51
N GLY A 34 7.38 19.70 -11.28
CA GLY A 34 8.27 20.11 -10.19
C GLY A 34 9.16 18.97 -9.70
N TRP A 35 8.70 17.72 -9.77
CA TRP A 35 9.52 16.55 -9.45
C TRP A 35 10.60 16.30 -10.49
N THR A 36 10.23 16.23 -11.77
CA THR A 36 11.17 15.89 -12.86
C THR A 36 12.26 16.95 -13.02
N ALA A 37 11.97 18.21 -12.72
CA ALA A 37 12.96 19.29 -12.70
C ALA A 37 14.11 19.08 -11.69
N ARG A 38 13.94 18.20 -10.68
CA ARG A 38 14.98 17.89 -9.69
C ARG A 38 16.04 16.92 -10.22
N GLY A 39 15.73 16.14 -11.26
CA GLY A 39 16.62 15.12 -11.81
C GLY A 39 16.84 13.90 -10.91
N ILE A 40 15.97 13.65 -9.93
CA ILE A 40 16.03 12.44 -9.09
C ILE A 40 15.29 11.31 -9.82
N GLU A 41 16.02 10.27 -10.22
CA GLU A 41 15.45 9.10 -10.90
C GLU A 41 14.94 8.06 -9.89
N LEU A 42 13.63 7.87 -9.83
CA LEU A 42 13.00 6.85 -8.98
C LEU A 42 12.95 5.48 -9.65
N SER A 43 12.74 5.44 -10.97
CA SER A 43 12.69 4.19 -11.73
C SER A 43 13.22 4.39 -13.16
N PRO A 44 14.54 4.59 -13.33
CA PRO A 44 15.12 5.00 -14.61
C PRO A 44 14.90 4.03 -15.78
N VAL A 45 14.50 2.78 -15.50
CA VAL A 45 14.23 1.76 -16.53
C VAL A 45 12.77 1.76 -16.98
N TYR A 46 11.83 1.83 -16.04
CA TYR A 46 10.41 1.62 -16.34
C TYR A 46 9.59 2.91 -16.29
N LEU A 47 10.09 3.93 -15.59
CA LEU A 47 9.45 5.22 -15.44
C LEU A 47 10.53 6.31 -15.29
N PRO A 48 11.26 6.63 -16.38
CA PRO A 48 12.32 7.65 -16.35
C PRO A 48 11.72 9.07 -16.30
N ASN A 49 12.47 10.07 -15.80
CA ASN A 49 11.94 11.44 -15.67
C ASN A 49 11.63 12.13 -17.01
N GLU A 50 12.17 11.65 -18.14
CA GLU A 50 11.79 12.10 -19.48
C GLU A 50 10.40 11.63 -19.91
N THR A 51 9.71 10.83 -19.08
CA THR A 51 8.34 10.42 -19.33
C THR A 51 7.42 11.64 -19.34
N HIS A 52 6.68 11.81 -20.44
CA HIS A 52 5.76 12.93 -20.62
C HIS A 52 4.32 12.46 -20.75
N GLY A 53 3.43 13.16 -20.04
CA GLY A 53 2.01 12.84 -19.99
C GLY A 53 1.69 11.60 -19.15
N SER A 54 0.44 11.16 -19.26
CA SER A 54 -0.10 10.04 -18.51
C SER A 54 0.27 8.70 -19.15
N VAL A 55 0.95 7.83 -18.40
CA VAL A 55 1.42 6.51 -18.85
C VAL A 55 0.87 5.39 -17.99
N THR A 56 0.86 4.15 -18.52
CA THR A 56 0.49 2.95 -17.79
C THR A 56 1.68 2.00 -17.69
N THR A 57 1.61 1.04 -16.76
CA THR A 57 2.66 0.04 -16.56
C THR A 57 2.98 -0.72 -17.86
N PRO A 58 4.26 -0.92 -18.21
CA PRO A 58 4.65 -1.70 -19.39
C PRO A 58 4.49 -3.21 -19.19
N THR A 59 4.19 -3.65 -17.96
CA THR A 59 4.09 -5.07 -17.58
C THR A 59 2.74 -5.38 -16.93
N PRO A 60 1.60 -5.17 -17.64
CA PRO A 60 0.25 -5.32 -17.08
C PRO A 60 -0.06 -6.74 -16.59
N GLU A 61 0.67 -7.76 -17.05
CA GLU A 61 0.54 -9.14 -16.61
C GLU A 61 0.92 -9.38 -15.14
N PHE A 62 1.69 -8.46 -14.53
CA PHE A 62 2.04 -8.51 -13.10
C PHE A 62 1.14 -7.63 -12.22
N GLY A 63 0.14 -6.98 -12.83
CA GLY A 63 -0.80 -6.09 -12.15
C GLY A 63 -0.85 -4.69 -12.77
N PRO A 64 -1.73 -3.82 -12.27
CA PRO A 64 -2.02 -2.53 -12.90
C PRO A 64 -1.00 -1.43 -12.57
N LEU A 65 -0.10 -1.65 -11.61
CA LEU A 65 0.85 -0.65 -11.13
C LEU A 65 2.23 -0.80 -11.78
N PHE A 66 2.96 0.31 -11.87
CA PHE A 66 4.41 0.25 -12.01
C PHE A 66 5.02 -0.42 -10.78
N GLY A 67 6.11 -1.19 -10.96
CA GLY A 67 6.82 -1.85 -9.86
C GLY A 67 7.19 -0.89 -8.73
N LEU A 68 7.56 0.36 -9.06
CA LEU A 68 7.85 1.43 -8.11
C LEU A 68 6.72 1.66 -7.08
N PHE A 69 5.46 1.61 -7.51
CA PHE A 69 4.31 1.79 -6.62
C PHE A 69 3.80 0.46 -6.07
N ALA A 70 3.99 -0.63 -6.80
CA ALA A 70 3.62 -1.97 -6.33
C ALA A 70 4.40 -2.40 -5.08
N ASP A 71 5.62 -1.92 -4.91
CA ASP A 71 6.47 -2.20 -3.73
C ASP A 71 5.88 -1.65 -2.40
N SER A 72 4.93 -0.72 -2.50
CA SER A 72 4.17 -0.20 -1.35
C SER A 72 2.94 -1.04 -0.99
N LEU A 73 2.58 -2.03 -1.81
CA LEU A 73 1.50 -2.95 -1.47
C LEU A 73 1.93 -3.87 -0.32
N PRO A 74 0.99 -4.26 0.56
CA PRO A 74 1.31 -5.14 1.66
C PRO A 74 1.77 -6.53 1.19
N ASP A 75 2.55 -7.20 2.02
CA ASP A 75 2.80 -8.64 1.89
C ASP A 75 1.52 -9.46 2.13
N TRP A 76 1.63 -10.79 2.05
CA TRP A 76 0.50 -11.69 2.24
C TRP A 76 -0.26 -11.46 3.56
N TRP A 77 0.43 -11.17 4.65
CA TRP A 77 -0.24 -10.94 5.94
C TRP A 77 -0.89 -9.56 5.95
N GLY A 78 -0.19 -8.52 5.52
CA GLY A 78 -0.80 -7.19 5.38
C GLY A 78 -2.01 -7.19 4.44
N GLU A 79 -2.03 -8.07 3.44
CA GLU A 79 -3.22 -8.30 2.60
C GLU A 79 -4.39 -8.88 3.40
N GLN A 80 -4.17 -9.86 4.28
CA GLN A 80 -5.24 -10.39 5.15
C GLN A 80 -5.77 -9.32 6.09
N MET A 81 -4.90 -8.43 6.58
CA MET A 81 -5.30 -7.33 7.45
C MET A 81 -6.16 -6.32 6.69
N MET A 82 -5.74 -5.95 5.48
CA MET A 82 -6.55 -5.09 4.62
C MET A 82 -7.89 -5.73 4.26
N LYS A 83 -7.92 -7.04 3.96
CA LYS A 83 -9.18 -7.78 3.71
C LYS A 83 -10.16 -7.63 4.85
N ARG A 84 -9.69 -7.77 6.09
CA ARG A 84 -10.50 -7.58 7.29
C ARG A 84 -10.97 -6.13 7.43
N TYR A 85 -10.07 -5.16 7.31
CA TYR A 85 -10.39 -3.73 7.41
C TYR A 85 -11.45 -3.27 6.41
N PHE A 86 -11.35 -3.73 5.14
CA PHE A 86 -12.34 -3.43 4.11
C PHE A 86 -13.62 -4.25 4.30
N GLY A 87 -13.51 -5.51 4.73
CA GLY A 87 -14.64 -6.37 5.06
C GLY A 87 -15.50 -5.79 6.19
N ASP A 88 -14.89 -5.25 7.24
CA ASP A 88 -15.57 -4.59 8.36
C ASP A 88 -16.31 -3.31 7.92
N LYS A 89 -15.92 -2.72 6.78
CA LYS A 89 -16.61 -1.60 6.12
C LYS A 89 -17.63 -2.05 5.06
N GLY A 90 -17.86 -3.35 4.94
CA GLY A 90 -18.78 -3.94 3.96
C GLY A 90 -18.27 -3.90 2.51
N ILE A 91 -16.97 -3.65 2.30
CA ILE A 91 -16.35 -3.63 0.97
C ILE A 91 -15.70 -5.00 0.73
N PRO A 92 -16.24 -5.83 -0.20
CA PRO A 92 -15.66 -7.13 -0.48
C PRO A 92 -14.30 -6.98 -1.18
N TRP A 93 -13.35 -7.87 -0.87
CA TRP A 93 -11.96 -7.75 -1.35
C TRP A 93 -11.82 -7.62 -2.86
N HIS A 94 -12.67 -8.29 -3.64
CA HIS A 94 -12.63 -8.23 -5.10
C HIS A 94 -13.02 -6.85 -5.67
N GLN A 95 -13.57 -5.95 -4.86
CA GLN A 95 -13.88 -4.56 -5.22
C GLN A 95 -12.81 -3.58 -4.73
N VAL A 96 -11.85 -4.04 -3.92
CA VAL A 96 -10.79 -3.18 -3.39
C VAL A 96 -9.73 -2.96 -4.48
N THR A 97 -9.68 -1.72 -4.98
CA THR A 97 -8.81 -1.37 -6.09
C THR A 97 -7.35 -1.20 -5.68
N ALA A 98 -6.43 -1.16 -6.66
CA ALA A 98 -5.01 -0.93 -6.40
C ALA A 98 -4.78 0.42 -5.71
N LEU A 99 -5.46 1.49 -6.16
CA LEU A 99 -5.34 2.82 -5.54
C LEU A 99 -5.91 2.84 -4.13
N GLN A 100 -6.97 2.07 -3.85
CA GLN A 100 -7.50 1.95 -2.50
C GLN A 100 -6.50 1.26 -1.56
N LYS A 101 -5.75 0.25 -2.03
CA LYS A 101 -4.69 -0.39 -1.24
C LYS A 101 -3.56 0.59 -0.94
N LEU A 102 -3.08 1.34 -1.94
CA LEU A 102 -2.05 2.36 -1.76
C LEU A 102 -2.50 3.49 -0.81
N ALA A 103 -3.72 4.01 -1.00
CA ALA A 103 -4.28 5.03 -0.10
C ALA A 103 -4.55 4.49 1.31
N CYS A 104 -4.77 3.19 1.48
CA CYS A 104 -4.87 2.57 2.81
C CYS A 104 -3.51 2.51 3.51
N ALA A 105 -2.41 2.30 2.77
CA ALA A 105 -1.04 2.42 3.29
C ALA A 105 -0.69 3.88 3.63
N GLY A 106 -1.14 4.83 2.80
CA GLY A 106 -1.00 6.28 3.04
C GLY A 106 0.46 6.74 3.08
N GLY A 107 0.77 7.69 3.96
CA GLY A 107 2.14 8.21 4.18
C GLY A 107 3.09 7.28 4.96
N HIS A 108 2.67 6.05 5.26
CA HIS A 108 3.46 5.09 6.02
C HIS A 108 3.82 3.84 5.21
N ALA A 109 3.72 3.92 3.88
CA ALA A 109 4.23 2.87 3.02
C ALA A 109 5.74 2.68 3.21
N MET A 110 6.24 1.50 2.87
CA MET A 110 7.65 1.19 3.00
C MET A 110 8.48 2.12 2.11
N GLY A 111 9.58 2.66 2.63
CA GLY A 111 10.48 3.55 1.91
C GLY A 111 10.14 5.03 2.08
N ALA A 112 10.35 5.82 1.03
CA ALA A 112 10.17 7.27 1.02
C ALA A 112 9.02 7.72 0.12
N ILE A 113 8.06 6.85 -0.20
CA ILE A 113 6.89 7.18 -1.01
C ILE A 113 5.64 7.14 -0.13
N GLY A 114 4.78 8.14 -0.28
CA GLY A 114 3.48 8.24 0.40
C GLY A 114 2.34 8.49 -0.58
N TYR A 115 1.10 8.28 -0.13
CA TYR A 115 -0.11 8.39 -0.94
C TYR A 115 -1.17 9.25 -0.27
N GLU A 116 -1.71 10.23 -0.99
CA GLU A 116 -2.75 11.15 -0.50
C GLU A 116 -3.96 11.26 -1.47
N PRO A 117 -5.19 11.47 -0.97
CA PRO A 117 -5.56 11.45 0.44
C PRO A 117 -5.53 10.02 1.00
N PRO A 118 -5.18 9.84 2.28
CA PRO A 118 -5.23 8.53 2.91
C PRO A 118 -6.68 8.05 3.06
N LEU A 119 -6.95 6.79 2.75
CA LEU A 119 -8.24 6.14 3.00
C LEU A 119 -8.39 5.69 4.47
N SER A 120 -7.27 5.44 5.14
CA SER A 120 -7.24 5.12 6.56
C SER A 120 -6.86 6.39 7.32
N GLY A 121 -7.80 6.99 8.03
CA GLY A 121 -7.55 8.14 8.91
C GLY A 121 -6.81 7.74 10.19
N GLY A 122 -5.76 6.92 10.09
CA GLY A 122 -5.04 6.31 11.22
C GLY A 122 -5.60 4.97 11.70
N THR A 123 -6.89 4.68 11.45
CA THR A 123 -7.59 3.50 11.97
C THR A 123 -7.01 2.15 11.53
N PHE A 124 -6.63 2.01 10.25
CA PHE A 124 -6.01 0.76 9.76
C PHE A 124 -4.70 0.44 10.48
N ARG A 125 -3.89 1.46 10.79
CA ARG A 125 -2.63 1.27 11.51
C ARG A 125 -2.84 0.93 12.97
N GLU A 126 -3.85 1.54 13.60
CA GLU A 126 -4.23 1.23 14.97
C GLU A 126 -4.69 -0.23 15.08
N GLU A 127 -5.54 -0.68 14.15
CA GLU A 127 -5.96 -2.08 14.03
C GLU A 127 -4.77 -3.03 13.86
N LEU A 128 -3.84 -2.70 12.94
CA LEU A 128 -2.63 -3.50 12.73
C LEU A 128 -1.75 -3.55 13.98
N THR A 129 -1.61 -2.43 14.70
CA THR A 129 -0.79 -2.34 15.92
C THR A 129 -1.37 -3.22 17.04
N VAL A 130 -2.70 -3.19 17.21
CA VAL A 130 -3.40 -4.06 18.16
C VAL A 130 -3.20 -5.52 17.81
N GLU A 131 -3.35 -5.90 16.53
CA GLU A 131 -3.22 -7.28 16.08
C GLU A 131 -1.78 -7.82 16.23
N VAL A 132 -0.76 -7.00 15.93
CA VAL A 132 0.65 -7.36 16.18
C VAL A 132 0.91 -7.54 17.68
N ALA A 133 0.39 -6.67 18.54
CA ALA A 133 0.55 -6.80 19.98
C ALA A 133 -0.08 -8.09 20.52
N ASP A 134 -1.26 -8.46 20.04
CA ASP A 134 -1.92 -9.71 20.37
C ASP A 134 -1.12 -10.94 19.90
N LEU A 135 -0.53 -10.89 18.70
CA LEU A 135 0.31 -11.96 18.19
C LEU A 135 1.57 -12.16 19.04
N VAL A 136 2.26 -11.08 19.42
CA VAL A 136 3.44 -11.14 20.31
C VAL A 136 3.06 -11.75 21.65
N LYS A 137 1.93 -11.31 22.23
CA LYS A 137 1.41 -11.83 23.49
C LYS A 137 1.11 -13.33 23.41
N ASN A 138 0.48 -13.78 22.32
CA ASN A 138 0.16 -15.18 22.09
C ASN A 138 1.42 -16.03 21.90
N ALA A 139 2.38 -15.57 21.11
CA ALA A 139 3.67 -16.24 20.92
C ALA A 139 4.43 -16.37 22.25
N HIS A 140 4.42 -15.32 23.08
CA HIS A 140 5.02 -15.36 24.41
C HIS A 140 4.30 -16.38 25.32
N SER A 141 2.96 -16.42 25.31
CA SER A 141 2.20 -17.42 26.08
C SER A 141 2.47 -18.86 25.65
N PHE A 142 2.71 -19.10 24.36
CA PHE A 142 3.07 -20.41 23.82
C PHE A 142 4.45 -20.87 24.32
N LEU A 143 5.44 -19.99 24.28
CA LEU A 143 6.79 -20.29 24.74
C LEU A 143 6.86 -20.58 26.26
N HIS A 144 5.93 -20.04 27.05
CA HIS A 144 5.83 -20.27 28.49
C HIS A 144 4.91 -21.43 28.90
N GLY A 145 4.54 -22.31 27.96
CA GLY A 145 4.01 -23.65 28.28
C GLY A 145 2.56 -23.71 28.77
N LYS A 146 1.74 -22.67 28.57
CA LYS A 146 0.30 -22.72 28.88
C LYS A 146 -0.47 -23.41 27.74
N THR A 147 -0.26 -24.71 27.59
CA THR A 147 -0.72 -25.54 26.46
C THR A 147 -2.09 -26.20 26.71
N GLU A 148 -2.96 -25.61 27.51
CA GLU A 148 -4.13 -26.34 28.01
C GLU A 148 -5.40 -26.17 27.14
N ASN A 149 -5.38 -25.33 26.09
CA ASN A 149 -6.58 -25.06 25.26
C ASN A 149 -6.29 -24.79 23.75
N MET A 150 -5.38 -25.52 23.09
CA MET A 150 -4.88 -25.10 21.76
C MET A 150 -5.07 -26.11 20.61
N LEU A 151 -6.29 -26.23 20.09
CA LEU A 151 -6.54 -26.69 18.71
C LEU A 151 -7.50 -25.81 17.87
N PRO A 152 -8.45 -25.02 18.43
CA PRO A 152 -9.37 -24.26 17.57
C PRO A 152 -8.76 -23.03 16.86
N GLY A 153 -7.68 -22.45 17.40
CA GLY A 153 -7.11 -21.20 16.90
C GLY A 153 -6.21 -21.35 15.66
N LEU A 154 -5.59 -22.52 15.47
CA LEU A 154 -4.70 -22.79 14.33
C LEU A 154 -5.44 -23.26 13.07
N MET A 155 -6.71 -23.67 13.17
CA MET A 155 -7.52 -24.18 12.05
C MET A 155 -8.40 -23.12 11.37
N ARG A 156 -8.29 -21.85 11.76
CA ARG A 156 -9.06 -20.74 11.14
C ARG A 156 -8.21 -19.76 10.31
N SER A 157 -6.95 -20.09 10.03
CA SER A 157 -6.11 -19.33 9.09
C SER A 157 -6.14 -19.93 7.70
#